data_AF-A0A2E6C0Q9-F1
#
_entry.id   AF-A0A2E6C0Q9-F1
#
_cell.length_a   1.000
_cell.length_b   1.000
_cell.length_c   1.000
_cell.angle_alpha   90.00
_cell.angle_beta   90.00
_cell.angle_gamma   90.00
#
_symmetry.space_group_name_H-M   'P 1'
#
loop_
_entity.id
_entity.type
_entity.pdbx_description
1 polymer ?
#
loop_
_entity_poly.entity_id
_entity_poly.type
_entity_poly.pdbx_seq_one_letter_code
_entity_poly.pdbx_strand_id
1 'polypeptide(L)'
;MRHDLNDFHAVGAHVTLKAKATYREIVASFALIGWTSFGGPTAHVGLFNKMFVKDTPNPWMTQATFAELLALAQCLPGGMSTQMSFAIGTTRKGALGGVLSGTLFQFPGLLLMSLAGAGAAEVLVNPKPAVEGLTAGLSAAGLALIISAADSFTRSQTNTPMTKVLCASSTVVVYYYQSAWLFPSIIAIGGAATTYEAHVRDVREKNKSGHVFDRNAALDVLDERDAHVDEVAHLGLSPSMGALLIIVWVITLVALGIVVSKTDYASNKELHWFEAFWRAGSIIFGGGHVVLPLLLNDVVQYDTTCSVVNSTLSCFKSEALTSWVTSKQFFAGLAMVQALPGPLFNLSAYLGAVAARRAGVNIAVGIMCAWFGMFGPSVMLIFAVLPFWGNFRSWRVYRRALPGLNASAVGLIVAAVFNIAFKVKSLSPFPNASVCIGMICTFCAHILKLPQGTWTMMQAPLVVLLGGLLGLIAHGSGMN
;
A
#
# COMPACT_ATOMS: atom_id res chain seq x y z
N MET A 1 13.63 22.61 50.02
CA MET A 1 12.47 21.84 49.52
C MET A 1 12.70 21.66 48.03
N ARG A 2 13.37 20.63 47.48
CA ARG A 2 13.35 19.17 47.73
C ARG A 2 11.95 18.56 47.61
N HIS A 3 11.52 18.39 46.36
CA HIS A 3 10.48 17.52 45.77
C HIS A 3 10.35 18.08 44.34
N ASP A 4 10.97 17.53 43.29
CA ASP A 4 10.64 16.27 42.63
C ASP A 4 11.83 15.76 41.78
N LEU A 5 12.77 15.07 42.42
CA LEU A 5 13.89 14.38 41.74
C LEU A 5 13.72 12.85 41.73
N ASN A 6 12.50 12.34 41.92
CA ASN A 6 12.25 10.90 42.08
C ASN A 6 11.60 10.21 40.87
N ASP A 7 11.28 10.91 39.77
CA ASP A 7 10.69 10.26 38.59
C ASP A 7 11.72 9.69 37.58
N PHE A 8 13.02 9.77 37.87
CA PHE A 8 14.08 9.21 37.00
C PHE A 8 14.53 7.78 37.36
N HIS A 9 13.88 7.11 38.32
CA HIS A 9 14.27 5.76 38.78
C HIS A 9 13.25 4.64 38.50
N ALA A 10 12.37 4.80 37.51
CA ALA A 10 11.45 3.74 37.08
C ALA A 10 11.72 3.18 35.66
N VAL A 11 12.93 3.37 35.11
CA VAL A 11 13.33 2.75 33.82
C VAL A 11 14.16 1.49 34.10
N GLY A 12 13.50 0.46 34.56
CA GLY A 12 14.12 -0.83 34.88
C GLY A 12 13.13 -1.99 34.96
N ALA A 13 11.91 -1.82 34.45
CA ALA A 13 11.06 -2.98 34.18
C ALA A 13 11.65 -3.68 32.96
N HIS A 14 12.49 -4.69 33.19
CA HIS A 14 12.86 -5.64 32.15
C HIS A 14 11.55 -6.19 31.55
N VAL A 15 11.20 -5.70 30.35
CA VAL A 15 10.09 -6.23 29.60
C VAL A 15 10.46 -7.67 29.24
N THR A 16 9.90 -8.63 29.97
CA THR A 16 10.13 -10.04 29.70
C THR A 16 9.48 -10.39 28.37
N LEU A 17 10.28 -10.45 27.32
CA LEU A 17 9.82 -10.84 25.99
C LEU A 17 9.29 -12.27 26.03
N LYS A 18 8.21 -12.53 25.28
CA LYS A 18 7.65 -13.87 25.19
C LYS A 18 8.64 -14.82 24.52
N ALA A 19 8.79 -16.03 25.08
CA ALA A 19 9.42 -17.14 24.38
C ALA A 19 8.79 -17.35 22.98
N LYS A 20 9.59 -17.83 22.01
CA LYS A 20 9.19 -17.94 20.59
C LYS A 20 7.76 -18.48 20.45
N ALA A 21 6.86 -17.64 19.92
CA ALA A 21 5.43 -17.95 19.78
C ALA A 21 5.20 -19.26 19.01
N THR A 22 4.20 -20.04 19.42
CA THR A 22 3.88 -21.31 18.75
C THR A 22 3.18 -21.08 17.41
N TYR A 23 3.20 -22.08 16.51
CA TYR A 23 2.43 -21.99 15.25
C TYR A 23 0.94 -21.74 15.51
N ARG A 24 0.37 -22.35 16.55
CA ARG A 24 -1.04 -22.14 16.93
C ARG A 24 -1.32 -20.68 17.30
N GLU A 25 -0.39 -20.02 17.97
CA GLU A 25 -0.52 -18.60 18.32
C GLU A 25 -0.40 -17.72 17.08
N ILE A 26 0.51 -18.03 16.16
CA ILE A 26 0.59 -17.34 14.86
C ILE A 26 -0.74 -17.49 14.11
N VAL A 27 -1.31 -18.69 14.06
CA VAL A 27 -2.62 -18.93 13.42
C VAL A 27 -3.70 -18.11 14.09
N ALA A 28 -3.85 -18.21 15.41
CA ALA A 28 -4.90 -17.53 16.16
C ALA A 28 -4.83 -16.01 16.00
N SER A 29 -3.63 -15.43 16.11
CA SER A 29 -3.42 -13.99 15.95
C SER A 29 -3.67 -13.55 14.51
N PHE A 30 -2.99 -14.14 13.53
CA PHE A 30 -3.07 -13.64 12.14
C PHE A 30 -4.38 -13.97 11.43
N ALA A 31 -5.06 -15.06 11.79
CA ALA A 31 -6.42 -15.31 11.31
C ALA A 31 -7.40 -14.24 11.85
N LEU A 32 -7.36 -13.95 13.16
CA LEU A 32 -8.21 -12.91 13.75
C LEU A 32 -7.95 -11.54 13.09
N ILE A 33 -6.69 -11.19 12.95
CA ILE A 33 -6.25 -9.94 12.32
C ILE A 33 -6.70 -9.89 10.87
N GLY A 34 -6.55 -10.96 10.10
CA GLY A 34 -6.98 -11.02 8.71
C GLY A 34 -8.46 -10.68 8.53
N TRP A 35 -9.32 -11.06 9.50
CA TRP A 35 -10.76 -10.78 9.48
C TRP A 35 -11.15 -9.43 10.07
N THR A 36 -10.27 -8.78 10.84
CA THR A 36 -10.58 -7.58 11.62
C THR A 36 -9.76 -6.35 11.24
N SER A 37 -8.81 -6.49 10.31
CA SER A 37 -7.96 -5.39 9.86
C SER A 37 -8.64 -4.60 8.76
N PHE A 38 -9.08 -3.40 9.09
CA PHE A 38 -9.62 -2.42 8.15
C PHE A 38 -8.83 -1.11 8.23
N GLY A 39 -9.05 -0.20 7.28
CA GLY A 39 -8.49 1.17 7.35
C GLY A 39 -7.11 1.33 6.73
N GLY A 40 -6.62 0.34 5.97
CA GLY A 40 -5.42 0.45 5.16
C GLY A 40 -4.10 0.34 5.93
N PRO A 41 -2.95 0.59 5.27
CA PRO A 41 -1.64 0.23 5.80
C PRO A 41 -1.31 0.85 7.16
N THR A 42 -1.59 2.14 7.37
CA THR A 42 -1.31 2.84 8.64
C THR A 42 -2.11 2.26 9.79
N ALA A 43 -3.39 1.93 9.57
CA ALA A 43 -4.23 1.29 10.57
C ALA A 43 -3.73 -0.10 10.93
N HIS A 44 -3.33 -0.89 9.93
CA HIS A 44 -2.78 -2.24 10.14
C HIS A 44 -1.45 -2.20 10.91
N VAL A 45 -0.56 -1.25 10.59
CA VAL A 45 0.70 -1.07 11.34
C VAL A 45 0.43 -0.67 12.78
N GLY A 46 -0.50 0.26 13.03
CA GLY A 46 -0.93 0.62 14.38
C GLY A 46 -1.50 -0.57 15.15
N LEU A 47 -2.31 -1.40 14.47
CA LEU A 47 -2.87 -2.63 15.01
C LEU A 47 -1.77 -3.63 15.40
N PHE A 48 -0.80 -3.89 14.51
CA PHE A 48 0.33 -4.77 14.81
C PHE A 48 1.13 -4.28 16.01
N ASN A 49 1.41 -2.98 16.09
CA ASN A 49 2.12 -2.39 17.23
C ASN A 49 1.34 -2.62 18.53
N LYS A 50 0.02 -2.41 18.49
CA LYS A 50 -0.86 -2.64 19.63
C LYS A 50 -0.82 -4.10 20.08
N MET A 51 -1.07 -5.07 19.19
CA MET A 51 -1.18 -6.49 19.58
C MET A 51 0.14 -7.17 19.91
N PHE A 52 1.24 -6.79 19.25
CA PHE A 52 2.50 -7.51 19.36
C PHE A 52 3.55 -6.81 20.21
N VAL A 53 3.32 -5.54 20.59
CA VAL A 53 4.26 -4.72 21.38
C VAL A 53 3.61 -4.12 22.63
N LYS A 54 2.47 -3.41 22.51
CA LYS A 54 1.94 -2.57 23.61
C LYS A 54 0.90 -3.23 24.50
N ASP A 55 -0.15 -3.79 23.92
CA ASP A 55 -1.36 -4.24 24.61
C ASP A 55 -1.39 -5.77 24.79
N THR A 56 -0.21 -6.35 25.03
CA THR A 56 -0.08 -7.77 25.31
C THR A 56 0.72 -7.96 26.59
N PRO A 57 0.26 -8.81 27.52
CA PRO A 57 1.02 -9.11 28.74
C PRO A 57 2.34 -9.81 28.43
N ASN A 58 2.46 -10.42 27.24
CA ASN A 58 3.67 -11.06 26.75
C ASN A 58 4.00 -10.50 25.36
N PRO A 59 4.72 -9.36 25.28
CA PRO A 59 5.11 -8.76 24.00
C PRO A 59 5.94 -9.73 23.18
N TRP A 60 5.61 -9.78 21.89
CA TRP A 60 6.37 -10.57 20.95
C TRP A 60 7.71 -9.87 20.72
N MET A 61 7.71 -8.56 20.49
CA MET A 61 8.92 -7.81 20.19
C MET A 61 8.96 -6.46 20.91
N THR A 62 10.15 -5.88 20.98
CA THR A 62 10.33 -4.52 21.51
C THR A 62 9.84 -3.48 20.50
N GLN A 63 9.62 -2.25 20.98
CA GLN A 63 9.29 -1.12 20.11
C GLN A 63 10.39 -0.81 19.09
N ALA A 64 11.66 -1.09 19.44
CA ALA A 64 12.81 -0.94 18.57
C ALA A 64 12.78 -1.98 17.43
N THR A 65 12.63 -3.27 17.75
CA THR A 65 12.50 -4.34 16.75
C THR A 65 11.32 -4.08 15.81
N PHE A 66 10.17 -3.66 16.35
CA PHE A 66 9.01 -3.30 15.52
C PHE A 66 9.31 -2.14 14.55
N ALA A 67 10.03 -1.11 15.02
CA ALA A 67 10.45 0.01 14.18
C ALA A 67 11.43 -0.42 13.08
N GLU A 68 12.31 -1.39 13.37
CA GLU A 68 13.22 -1.97 12.36
C GLU A 68 12.45 -2.75 11.29
N LEU A 69 11.46 -3.58 11.67
CA LEU A 69 10.61 -4.27 10.71
C LEU A 69 9.79 -3.27 9.86
N LEU A 70 9.32 -2.19 10.48
CA LEU A 70 8.58 -1.14 9.78
C LEU A 70 9.49 -0.41 8.78
N ALA A 71 10.72 -0.10 9.18
CA ALA A 71 11.71 0.50 8.28
C ALA A 71 12.02 -0.45 7.11
N LEU A 72 12.20 -1.74 7.36
CA LEU A 72 12.41 -2.73 6.30
C LEU A 72 11.23 -2.75 5.31
N ALA A 73 10.00 -2.82 5.82
CA ALA A 73 8.79 -2.85 5.00
C ALA A 73 8.51 -1.55 4.22
N GLN A 74 9.00 -0.40 4.69
CA GLN A 74 8.91 0.88 3.98
C GLN A 74 9.88 0.97 2.80
N CYS A 75 10.93 0.17 2.83
CA CYS A 75 12.04 0.29 1.91
C CYS A 75 12.02 -0.68 0.76
N LEU A 76 11.17 -1.69 0.84
CA LEU A 76 10.96 -2.66 -0.21
C LEU A 76 9.66 -2.34 -0.95
N PRO A 77 9.61 -2.59 -2.27
CA PRO A 77 8.38 -2.41 -3.00
C PRO A 77 7.32 -3.41 -2.56
N GLY A 78 6.07 -2.96 -2.53
CA GLY A 78 4.88 -3.73 -2.20
C GLY A 78 4.06 -3.19 -1.02
N GLY A 79 3.17 -4.03 -0.50
CA GLY A 79 2.24 -3.66 0.55
C GLY A 79 2.89 -3.64 1.94
N MET A 80 3.12 -2.45 2.51
CA MET A 80 3.77 -2.27 3.82
C MET A 80 3.17 -3.14 4.95
N SER A 81 1.83 -3.19 5.07
CA SER A 81 1.18 -4.00 6.11
C SER A 81 1.30 -5.51 5.84
N THR A 82 1.28 -5.92 4.58
CA THR A 82 1.53 -7.31 4.20
C THR A 82 2.96 -7.71 4.55
N GLN A 83 3.96 -6.93 4.13
CA GLN A 83 5.36 -7.20 4.45
C GLN A 83 5.62 -7.24 5.95
N MET A 84 5.03 -6.32 6.72
CA MET A 84 5.08 -6.34 8.18
C MET A 84 4.53 -7.65 8.74
N SER A 85 3.40 -8.15 8.22
CA SER A 85 2.84 -9.43 8.65
C SER A 85 3.83 -10.58 8.44
N PHE A 86 4.41 -10.73 7.23
CA PHE A 86 5.42 -11.74 6.93
C PHE A 86 6.67 -11.59 7.81
N ALA A 87 7.14 -10.37 8.04
CA ALA A 87 8.32 -10.10 8.84
C ALA A 87 8.09 -10.44 10.33
N ILE A 88 6.95 -10.06 10.89
CA ILE A 88 6.57 -10.38 12.28
C ILE A 88 6.52 -11.90 12.48
N GLY A 89 5.88 -12.66 11.59
CA GLY A 89 5.86 -14.13 11.69
C GLY A 89 7.25 -14.76 11.58
N THR A 90 8.13 -14.15 10.77
CA THR A 90 9.52 -14.61 10.61
C THR A 90 10.31 -14.47 11.89
N THR A 91 10.11 -13.38 12.65
CA THR A 91 10.76 -13.23 13.97
C THR A 91 10.38 -14.34 14.97
N ARG A 92 9.27 -15.06 14.75
CA ARG A 92 8.80 -16.12 15.67
C ARG A 92 9.28 -17.50 15.28
N LYS A 93 9.07 -17.89 14.02
CA LYS A 93 9.26 -19.27 13.52
C LYS A 93 10.01 -19.31 12.18
N GLY A 94 10.83 -18.30 11.90
CA GLY A 94 11.58 -18.19 10.64
C GLY A 94 10.66 -18.11 9.42
N ALA A 95 11.18 -18.48 8.24
CA ALA A 95 10.46 -18.34 6.97
C ALA A 95 9.04 -18.95 6.98
N LEU A 96 8.86 -20.13 7.60
CA LEU A 96 7.54 -20.78 7.71
C LEU A 96 6.57 -19.97 8.57
N GLY A 97 7.04 -19.39 9.68
CA GLY A 97 6.25 -18.47 10.48
C GLY A 97 5.81 -17.23 9.69
N GLY A 98 6.72 -16.70 8.86
CA GLY A 98 6.44 -15.60 7.95
C GLY A 98 5.36 -15.95 6.92
N VAL A 99 5.55 -17.03 6.17
CA VAL A 99 4.59 -17.49 5.16
C VAL A 99 3.22 -17.74 5.76
N LEU A 100 3.17 -18.39 6.93
CA LEU A 100 1.92 -18.66 7.63
C LEU A 100 1.20 -17.37 8.05
N SER A 101 1.91 -16.45 8.71
CA SER A 101 1.35 -15.19 9.19
C SER A 101 0.84 -14.30 8.05
N GLY A 102 1.64 -14.13 7.00
CA GLY A 102 1.28 -13.38 5.82
C GLY A 102 0.05 -13.97 5.16
N THR A 103 0.10 -15.25 4.78
CA THR A 103 -1.03 -15.91 4.09
C THR A 103 -2.34 -15.77 4.86
N LEU A 104 -2.34 -16.00 6.18
CA LEU A 104 -3.54 -15.85 7.01
C LEU A 104 -4.05 -14.41 7.08
N PHE A 105 -3.14 -13.42 7.09
CA PHE A 105 -3.51 -12.02 7.06
C PHE A 105 -4.16 -11.61 5.72
N GLN A 106 -3.75 -12.22 4.61
CA GLN A 106 -4.32 -11.92 3.28
C GLN A 106 -5.60 -12.70 3.00
N PHE A 107 -5.73 -13.90 3.56
CA PHE A 107 -6.72 -14.89 3.15
C PHE A 107 -8.17 -14.38 3.16
N PRO A 108 -8.66 -13.68 4.20
CA PRO A 108 -10.05 -13.19 4.22
C PRO A 108 -10.33 -12.22 3.08
N GLY A 109 -9.43 -11.26 2.84
CA GLY A 109 -9.59 -10.31 1.74
C GLY A 109 -9.42 -10.98 0.37
N LEU A 110 -8.53 -11.97 0.22
CA LEU A 110 -8.43 -12.79 -1.00
C LEU A 110 -9.76 -13.47 -1.29
N LEU A 111 -10.34 -14.16 -0.30
CA LEU A 111 -11.60 -14.88 -0.43
C LEU A 111 -12.75 -13.92 -0.80
N LEU A 112 -12.92 -12.85 -0.03
CA LEU A 112 -14.03 -11.90 -0.20
C LEU A 112 -13.91 -11.13 -1.53
N MET A 113 -12.71 -10.68 -1.91
CA MET A 113 -12.51 -10.00 -3.18
C MET A 113 -12.64 -10.94 -4.39
N SER A 114 -12.27 -12.21 -4.25
CA SER A 114 -12.49 -13.22 -5.29
C SER A 114 -13.98 -13.46 -5.54
N LEU A 115 -14.76 -13.63 -4.46
CA LEU A 115 -16.22 -13.77 -4.54
C LEU A 115 -16.88 -12.52 -5.10
N ALA A 116 -16.46 -11.34 -4.63
CA ALA A 116 -16.96 -10.06 -5.13
C ALA A 116 -16.64 -9.88 -6.62
N GLY A 117 -15.44 -10.25 -7.08
CA GLY A 117 -15.05 -10.16 -8.49
C GLY A 117 -15.83 -11.12 -9.38
N ALA A 118 -16.00 -12.36 -8.94
CA ALA A 118 -16.81 -13.35 -9.65
C ALA A 118 -18.28 -12.90 -9.80
N GLY A 119 -18.89 -12.37 -8.73
CA GLY A 119 -20.27 -11.87 -8.78
C GLY A 119 -20.42 -10.54 -9.51
N ALA A 120 -19.49 -9.60 -9.33
CA ALA A 120 -19.54 -8.30 -9.99
C ALA A 120 -19.40 -8.39 -11.51
N ALA A 121 -18.64 -9.39 -12.01
CA ALA A 121 -18.54 -9.64 -13.43
C ALA A 121 -19.89 -10.01 -14.09
N GLU A 122 -20.87 -10.47 -13.32
CA GLU A 122 -22.22 -10.78 -13.83
C GLU A 122 -23.17 -9.59 -13.64
N VAL A 123 -23.13 -8.97 -12.45
CA VAL A 123 -24.08 -7.91 -12.06
C VAL A 123 -23.76 -6.56 -12.71
N LEU A 124 -22.49 -6.24 -12.98
CA LEU A 124 -22.05 -4.93 -13.48
C LEU A 124 -21.93 -4.83 -15.01
N VAL A 125 -22.19 -5.90 -15.75
CA VAL A 125 -22.18 -5.85 -17.23
C VAL A 125 -23.43 -5.13 -17.77
N ASN A 126 -24.57 -5.27 -17.09
CA ASN A 126 -25.81 -4.53 -17.33
C ASN A 126 -26.49 -4.19 -15.98
N PRO A 127 -25.99 -3.18 -15.25
CA PRO A 127 -26.52 -2.86 -13.94
C PRO A 127 -27.97 -2.38 -14.02
N LYS A 128 -28.82 -2.89 -13.13
CA LYS A 128 -30.15 -2.30 -12.89
C LYS A 128 -29.97 -0.85 -12.41
N PRO A 129 -30.93 0.07 -12.64
CA PRO A 129 -30.78 1.48 -12.22
C PRO A 129 -30.39 1.67 -10.75
N ALA A 130 -30.98 0.88 -9.84
CA ALA A 130 -30.61 0.90 -8.42
C ALA A 130 -29.13 0.51 -8.17
N VAL A 131 -28.58 -0.43 -8.95
CA VAL A 131 -27.17 -0.83 -8.86
C VAL A 131 -26.26 0.28 -9.35
N GLU A 132 -26.68 1.06 -10.36
CA GLU A 132 -25.94 2.26 -10.79
C GLU A 132 -25.88 3.32 -9.68
N GLY A 133 -26.99 3.59 -9.00
CA GLY A 133 -27.02 4.49 -7.84
C GLY A 133 -26.11 4.01 -6.69
N LEU A 134 -26.21 2.72 -6.35
CA LEU A 134 -25.36 2.11 -5.33
C LEU A 134 -23.87 2.24 -5.68
N THR A 135 -23.48 1.88 -6.90
CA THR A 135 -22.07 1.90 -7.34
C THR A 135 -21.48 3.31 -7.40
N ALA A 136 -22.27 4.31 -7.77
CA ALA A 136 -21.86 5.71 -7.73
C ALA A 136 -21.59 6.19 -6.29
N GLY A 137 -22.48 5.83 -5.35
CA GLY A 137 -22.30 6.11 -3.92
C GLY A 137 -21.09 5.39 -3.32
N LEU A 138 -20.91 4.10 -3.64
CA LEU A 138 -19.75 3.30 -3.23
C LEU A 138 -18.43 3.89 -3.76
N SER A 139 -18.40 4.32 -5.03
CA SER A 139 -17.21 4.94 -5.65
C SER A 139 -16.83 6.26 -4.96
N ALA A 140 -17.83 7.08 -4.59
CA ALA A 140 -17.62 8.31 -3.83
C ALA A 140 -17.06 8.03 -2.42
N ALA A 141 -17.55 6.99 -1.73
CA ALA A 141 -17.01 6.57 -0.44
C ALA A 141 -15.58 6.01 -0.55
N GLY A 142 -15.30 5.23 -1.60
CA GLY A 142 -13.97 4.74 -1.90
C GLY A 142 -12.98 5.89 -2.09
N LEU A 143 -13.33 6.91 -2.88
CA LEU A 143 -12.55 8.14 -3.04
C LEU A 143 -12.30 8.84 -1.69
N ALA A 144 -13.33 8.96 -0.85
CA ALA A 144 -13.20 9.59 0.47
C ALA A 144 -12.16 8.89 1.36
N LEU A 145 -12.10 7.55 1.31
CA LEU A 145 -11.11 6.77 2.06
C LEU A 145 -9.70 6.91 1.47
N ILE A 146 -9.56 7.06 0.15
CA ILE A 146 -8.27 7.36 -0.49
C ILE A 146 -7.79 8.76 -0.09
N ILE A 147 -8.67 9.75 -0.01
CA ILE A 147 -8.35 11.10 0.50
C ILE A 147 -7.84 11.02 1.95
N SER A 148 -8.55 10.29 2.81
CA SER A 148 -8.16 10.11 4.22
C SER A 148 -6.79 9.42 4.34
N ALA A 149 -6.53 8.41 3.51
CA ALA A 149 -5.22 7.75 3.45
C ALA A 149 -4.12 8.72 2.98
N ALA A 150 -4.38 9.52 1.93
CA ALA A 150 -3.43 10.52 1.44
C ALA A 150 -3.10 11.57 2.50
N ASP A 151 -4.08 12.08 3.25
CA ASP A 151 -3.87 13.01 4.37
C ASP A 151 -3.02 12.35 5.48
N SER A 152 -3.33 11.11 5.86
CA SER A 152 -2.56 10.35 6.85
C SER A 152 -1.09 10.17 6.44
N PHE A 153 -0.83 9.79 5.19
CA PHE A 153 0.53 9.63 4.67
C PHE A 153 1.27 10.96 4.53
N THR A 154 0.59 12.01 4.10
CA THR A 154 1.17 13.36 4.02
C THR A 154 1.62 13.80 5.41
N ARG A 155 0.77 13.68 6.42
CA ARG A 155 1.10 14.07 7.80
C ARG A 155 2.22 13.22 8.43
N SER A 156 2.31 11.94 8.08
CA SER A 156 3.31 11.04 8.68
C SER A 156 4.67 11.09 7.98
N GLN A 157 4.69 11.26 6.65
CA GLN A 157 5.89 11.12 5.83
C GLN A 157 6.48 12.45 5.33
N THR A 158 5.75 13.58 5.42
CA THR A 158 6.19 14.89 4.89
C THR A 158 6.42 15.94 6.01
N ASN A 159 7.31 15.61 6.94
CA ASN A 159 7.53 16.44 8.14
C ASN A 159 8.47 17.63 7.92
N THR A 160 9.37 17.56 6.95
CA THR A 160 10.38 18.61 6.68
C THR A 160 9.98 19.50 5.50
N PRO A 161 10.47 20.76 5.43
CA PRO A 161 10.22 21.63 4.27
C PRO A 161 10.59 20.97 2.95
N MET A 162 11.75 20.30 2.89
CA MET A 162 12.20 19.58 1.69
C MET A 162 11.23 18.48 1.28
N THR A 163 10.81 17.62 2.23
CA THR A 163 9.84 16.55 1.94
C THR A 163 8.48 17.09 1.47
N LYS A 164 8.04 18.25 1.98
CA LYS A 164 6.80 18.89 1.51
C LYS A 164 6.92 19.39 0.07
N VAL A 165 8.06 20.01 -0.28
CA VAL A 165 8.35 20.44 -1.65
C VAL A 165 8.43 19.25 -2.60
N LEU A 166 9.10 18.17 -2.21
CA LEU A 166 9.17 16.93 -2.99
C LEU A 166 7.79 16.31 -3.21
N CYS A 167 6.96 16.24 -2.16
CA CYS A 167 5.59 15.75 -2.27
C CYS A 167 4.78 16.61 -3.26
N ALA A 168 4.77 17.94 -3.09
CA ALA A 168 4.00 18.85 -3.93
C ALA A 168 4.47 18.84 -5.40
N SER A 169 5.77 18.89 -5.64
CA SER A 169 6.34 18.81 -7.00
C SER A 169 6.03 17.47 -7.67
N SER A 170 6.16 16.36 -6.94
CA SER A 170 5.79 15.02 -7.43
C SER A 170 4.32 14.95 -7.80
N THR A 171 3.43 15.52 -6.98
CA THR A 171 1.99 15.59 -7.27
C THR A 171 1.70 16.32 -8.58
N VAL A 172 2.30 17.50 -8.78
CA VAL A 172 2.09 18.31 -9.99
C VAL A 172 2.58 17.57 -11.23
N VAL A 173 3.80 17.03 -11.21
CA VAL A 173 4.38 16.35 -12.37
C VAL A 173 3.55 15.12 -12.76
N VAL A 174 3.18 14.27 -11.79
CA VAL A 174 2.41 13.04 -12.05
C VAL A 174 0.97 13.34 -12.47
N TYR A 175 0.39 14.45 -12.00
CA TYR A 175 -0.94 14.87 -12.42
C TYR A 175 -0.98 15.19 -13.92
N TYR A 176 0.00 15.93 -14.43
CA TYR A 176 0.04 16.31 -15.85
C TYR A 176 0.65 15.24 -16.77
N TYR A 177 1.62 14.47 -16.28
CA TYR A 177 2.33 13.47 -17.07
C TYR A 177 2.12 12.07 -16.48
N GLN A 178 1.33 11.26 -17.18
CA GLN A 178 0.97 9.90 -16.77
C GLN A 178 1.78 8.85 -17.56
N SER A 179 3.09 8.75 -17.29
CA SER A 179 3.97 7.74 -17.88
C SER A 179 4.49 6.78 -16.81
N ALA A 180 4.52 5.48 -17.11
CA ALA A 180 4.93 4.43 -16.18
C ALA A 180 6.35 4.64 -15.62
N TRP A 181 7.27 5.18 -16.42
CA TRP A 181 8.66 5.43 -16.02
C TRP A 181 8.83 6.65 -15.11
N LEU A 182 7.84 7.55 -15.05
CA LEU A 182 7.93 8.74 -14.19
C LEU A 182 7.91 8.36 -12.70
N PHE A 183 7.23 7.27 -12.36
CA PHE A 183 7.02 6.84 -10.97
C PHE A 183 8.35 6.48 -10.31
N PRO A 184 9.14 5.50 -10.83
CA PRO A 184 10.44 5.17 -10.25
C PRO A 184 11.43 6.34 -10.37
N SER A 185 11.36 7.14 -11.44
CA SER A 185 12.26 8.28 -11.65
C SER A 185 12.08 9.36 -10.59
N ILE A 186 10.82 9.76 -10.32
CA ILE A 186 10.49 10.79 -9.32
C ILE A 186 10.87 10.32 -7.91
N ILE A 187 10.62 9.04 -7.60
CA ILE A 187 11.03 8.45 -6.32
C ILE A 187 12.55 8.53 -6.17
N ALA A 188 13.31 8.08 -7.16
CA ALA A 188 14.78 8.13 -7.14
C ALA A 188 15.32 9.56 -6.99
N ILE A 189 14.74 10.53 -7.71
CA ILE A 189 15.09 11.95 -7.59
C ILE A 189 14.83 12.45 -6.17
N GLY A 190 13.69 12.11 -5.57
CA GLY A 190 13.36 12.46 -4.19
C GLY A 190 14.41 11.96 -3.20
N GLY A 191 14.81 10.69 -3.33
CA GLY A 191 15.84 10.10 -2.49
C GLY A 191 17.22 10.75 -2.66
N ALA A 192 17.60 11.08 -3.89
CA ALA A 192 18.83 11.81 -4.16
C ALA A 192 18.80 13.22 -3.53
N ALA A 193 17.66 13.90 -3.61
CA ALA A 193 17.50 15.26 -3.14
C ALA A 193 17.61 15.36 -1.60
N THR A 194 17.00 14.44 -0.84
CA THR A 194 17.16 14.41 0.63
C THR A 194 18.54 13.92 1.06
N THR A 195 19.19 13.07 0.26
CA THR A 195 20.59 12.69 0.48
C THR A 195 21.53 13.89 0.34
N TYR A 196 21.31 14.70 -0.70
CA TYR A 196 22.06 15.92 -0.92
C TYR A 196 21.82 16.95 0.19
N GLU A 197 20.56 17.18 0.59
CA GLU A 197 20.23 18.07 1.71
C GLU A 197 20.93 17.64 3.01
N ALA A 198 20.91 16.34 3.33
CA ALA A 198 21.58 15.81 4.50
C ALA A 198 23.10 15.98 4.42
N HIS A 199 23.70 15.82 3.24
CA HIS A 199 25.12 16.09 3.03
C HIS A 199 25.47 17.57 3.26
N VAL A 200 24.68 18.49 2.71
CA VAL A 200 24.88 19.94 2.91
C VAL A 200 24.72 20.33 4.39
N ARG A 201 23.76 19.72 5.09
CA ARG A 201 23.55 19.96 6.53
C ARG A 201 24.75 19.53 7.36
N ASP A 202 25.31 18.34 7.10
CA ASP A 202 26.52 17.87 7.79
C ASP A 202 27.71 18.80 7.60
N VAL A 203 27.93 19.27 6.37
CA VAL A 203 29.03 20.22 6.05
C VAL A 203 28.82 21.53 6.81
N ARG A 204 27.58 22.02 6.87
CA ARG A 204 27.24 23.25 7.59
C ARG A 204 27.38 23.11 9.10
N GLU A 205 27.03 21.96 9.68
CA GLU A 205 27.19 21.68 11.10
C GLU A 205 28.68 21.55 11.47
N LYS A 206 29.47 20.80 10.70
CA LYS A 206 30.93 20.71 10.89
C LYS A 206 31.62 22.08 10.87
N ASN A 207 31.15 23.00 10.03
CA ASN A 207 31.69 24.36 9.97
C ASN A 207 31.24 25.26 11.13
N LYS A 208 30.13 24.94 11.82
CA LYS A 208 29.59 25.72 12.94
C LYS A 208 30.07 25.23 14.30
N SER A 209 30.20 23.91 14.47
CA SER A 209 30.59 23.30 15.73
C SER A 209 32.04 22.84 15.65
N GLY A 210 32.97 23.65 16.15
CA GLY A 210 34.34 23.21 16.48
C GLY A 210 34.39 22.25 17.68
N HIS A 211 33.36 21.43 17.90
CA HIS A 211 33.20 20.62 19.11
C HIS A 211 33.61 19.16 18.90
N VAL A 212 34.35 18.67 19.91
CA VAL A 212 34.73 17.29 20.18
C VAL A 212 33.48 16.42 20.26
N PHE A 213 33.38 15.46 19.35
CA PHE A 213 32.34 14.43 19.32
C PHE A 213 32.50 13.52 20.55
N ASP A 214 31.51 13.49 21.44
CA ASP A 214 31.48 12.50 22.53
C ASP A 214 31.24 11.11 21.94
N ARG A 215 32.35 10.40 21.76
CA ARG A 215 32.42 9.12 21.08
C ARG A 215 31.71 8.02 21.87
N ASN A 216 31.63 8.14 23.20
CA ASN A 216 31.14 7.06 24.06
C ASN A 216 29.61 7.02 24.12
N ALA A 217 28.96 8.17 24.29
CA ALA A 217 27.49 8.24 24.23
C ALA A 217 26.92 7.83 22.85
N ALA A 218 27.66 8.10 21.77
CA ALA A 218 27.29 7.64 20.43
C ALA A 218 27.52 6.13 20.24
N LEU A 219 28.55 5.55 20.88
CA LEU A 219 28.83 4.11 20.82
C LEU A 219 27.76 3.30 21.57
N ASP A 220 27.33 3.73 22.75
CA ASP A 220 26.31 3.01 23.54
C ASP A 220 24.95 2.94 22.83
N VAL A 221 24.52 4.03 22.20
CA VAL A 221 23.28 4.07 21.41
C VAL A 221 23.36 3.22 20.14
N LEU A 222 24.57 3.05 19.58
CA LEU A 222 24.80 2.18 18.43
C LEU A 222 24.79 0.72 18.85
N ASP A 223 25.43 0.37 19.96
CA ASP A 223 25.54 -1.01 20.48
C ASP A 223 24.17 -1.60 20.86
N GLU A 224 23.33 -0.84 21.58
CA GLU A 224 21.95 -1.28 21.90
C GLU A 224 21.09 -1.46 20.65
N ARG A 225 21.24 -0.60 19.64
CA ARG A 225 20.48 -0.70 18.38
C ARG A 225 20.97 -1.86 17.53
N ASP A 226 22.25 -2.17 17.53
CA ASP A 226 22.83 -3.23 16.71
C ASP A 226 22.55 -4.61 17.33
N ALA A 227 22.51 -4.73 18.66
CA ALA A 227 22.08 -5.94 19.36
C ALA A 227 20.64 -6.40 18.97
N HIS A 228 19.69 -5.45 18.86
CA HIS A 228 18.33 -5.76 18.43
C HIS A 228 18.20 -6.12 16.94
N VAL A 229 19.21 -5.80 16.14
CA VAL A 229 19.22 -6.00 14.68
C VAL A 229 19.84 -7.34 14.32
N ASP A 230 20.90 -7.75 15.03
CA ASP A 230 21.46 -9.09 14.91
C ASP A 230 20.41 -10.16 15.25
N GLU A 231 19.54 -9.87 16.24
CA GLU A 231 18.39 -10.73 16.54
C GLU A 231 17.47 -10.91 15.31
N VAL A 232 17.20 -9.86 14.52
CA VAL A 232 16.33 -9.93 13.34
C VAL A 232 17.02 -10.58 12.14
N ALA A 233 18.30 -10.29 11.91
CA ALA A 233 19.06 -10.81 10.77
C ALA A 233 19.23 -12.33 10.82
N HIS A 234 19.40 -12.90 12.02
CA HIS A 234 19.56 -14.35 12.21
C HIS A 234 18.24 -15.15 12.13
N LEU A 235 17.09 -14.49 12.03
CA LEU A 235 15.78 -15.13 11.97
C LEU A 235 15.31 -15.39 10.52
N GLY A 236 16.09 -14.98 9.52
CA GLY A 236 15.80 -15.11 8.09
C GLY A 236 16.42 -16.34 7.40
N LEU A 237 16.27 -16.37 6.07
CA LEU A 237 16.94 -17.34 5.20
C LEU A 237 18.47 -17.12 5.20
N SER A 238 19.26 -18.07 4.67
CA SER A 238 20.70 -17.85 4.50
C SER A 238 20.97 -16.68 3.54
N PRO A 239 22.10 -15.94 3.67
CA PRO A 239 22.46 -14.88 2.73
C PRO A 239 22.51 -15.35 1.27
N SER A 240 22.97 -16.57 1.01
CA SER A 240 22.97 -17.17 -0.34
C SER A 240 21.55 -17.31 -0.92
N MET A 241 20.59 -17.75 -0.09
CA MET A 241 19.19 -17.85 -0.48
C MET A 241 18.58 -16.46 -0.70
N GLY A 242 18.92 -15.49 0.15
CA GLY A 242 18.50 -14.10 -0.05
C GLY A 242 18.96 -13.55 -1.40
N ALA A 243 20.25 -13.71 -1.73
CA ALA A 243 20.81 -13.29 -3.02
C ALA A 243 20.14 -14.01 -4.20
N LEU A 244 19.89 -15.31 -4.08
CA LEU A 244 19.15 -16.08 -5.08
C LEU A 244 17.74 -15.51 -5.30
N LEU A 245 17.02 -15.16 -4.24
CA LEU A 245 15.68 -14.57 -4.37
C LEU A 245 15.71 -13.19 -5.05
N ILE A 246 16.70 -12.34 -4.77
CA ILE A 246 16.86 -11.06 -5.49
C ILE A 246 17.12 -11.32 -6.98
N ILE A 247 18.04 -12.24 -7.29
CA ILE A 247 18.38 -12.58 -8.68
C ILE A 247 17.16 -13.13 -9.42
N VAL A 248 16.44 -14.09 -8.83
CA VAL A 248 15.23 -14.66 -9.43
C VAL A 248 14.16 -13.60 -9.62
N TRP A 249 14.00 -12.65 -8.69
CA TRP A 249 13.06 -11.55 -8.83
C TRP A 249 13.40 -10.65 -10.01
N VAL A 250 14.67 -10.22 -10.14
CA VAL A 250 15.15 -9.40 -11.27
C VAL A 250 14.98 -10.15 -12.59
N ILE A 251 15.42 -11.40 -12.66
CA ILE A 251 15.30 -12.23 -13.86
C ILE A 251 13.83 -12.38 -14.26
N THR A 252 12.95 -12.67 -13.30
CA THR A 252 11.51 -12.83 -13.57
C THR A 252 10.91 -11.52 -14.09
N LEU A 253 11.23 -10.38 -13.47
CA LEU A 253 10.74 -9.07 -13.91
C LEU A 253 11.17 -8.75 -15.35
N VAL A 254 12.45 -8.94 -15.67
CA VAL A 254 13.01 -8.66 -17.00
C VAL A 254 12.50 -9.66 -18.04
N ALA A 255 12.48 -10.95 -17.71
CA ALA A 255 12.02 -11.99 -18.61
C ALA A 255 10.54 -11.82 -18.96
N LEU A 256 9.66 -11.56 -17.98
CA LEU A 256 8.24 -11.31 -18.25
C LEU A 256 8.04 -10.10 -19.17
N GLY A 257 8.75 -8.99 -18.91
CA GLY A 257 8.67 -7.81 -19.77
C GLY A 257 9.10 -8.09 -21.22
N ILE A 258 10.17 -8.85 -21.41
CA ILE A 258 10.64 -9.24 -22.77
C ILE A 258 9.63 -10.17 -23.45
N VAL A 259 9.10 -11.18 -22.75
CA VAL A 259 8.17 -12.14 -23.35
C VAL A 259 6.84 -11.45 -23.69
N VAL A 260 6.29 -10.62 -22.81
CA VAL A 260 5.07 -9.86 -23.07
C VAL A 260 5.24 -8.89 -24.25
N SER A 261 6.42 -8.27 -24.41
CA SER A 261 6.69 -7.40 -25.58
C SER A 261 6.66 -8.12 -26.93
N LYS A 262 6.78 -9.46 -26.94
CA LYS A 262 6.84 -10.29 -28.15
C LYS A 262 5.59 -11.15 -28.36
N THR A 263 4.63 -11.12 -27.43
CA THR A 263 3.47 -12.01 -27.45
C THR A 263 2.18 -11.22 -27.54
N ASP A 264 1.27 -11.67 -28.40
CA ASP A 264 -0.04 -11.05 -28.53
C ASP A 264 -0.94 -11.39 -27.35
N TYR A 265 -1.70 -10.39 -26.89
CA TYR A 265 -2.64 -10.54 -25.78
C TYR A 265 -3.72 -11.60 -26.07
N ALA A 266 -4.22 -11.67 -27.31
CA ALA A 266 -5.31 -12.57 -27.69
C ALA A 266 -5.00 -14.05 -27.37
N SER A 267 -3.74 -14.45 -27.58
CA SER A 267 -3.26 -15.83 -27.38
C SER A 267 -2.74 -16.09 -25.97
N ASN A 268 -2.27 -15.08 -25.24
CA ASN A 268 -1.55 -15.24 -23.96
C ASN A 268 -2.09 -14.32 -22.86
N LYS A 269 -3.40 -14.34 -22.60
CA LYS A 269 -4.06 -13.39 -21.70
C LYS A 269 -3.53 -13.49 -20.26
N GLU A 270 -3.34 -14.71 -19.76
CA GLU A 270 -2.90 -15.01 -18.40
C GLU A 270 -1.49 -14.48 -18.13
N LEU A 271 -0.61 -14.56 -19.14
CA LEU A 271 0.76 -14.05 -19.06
C LEU A 271 0.78 -12.53 -18.96
N HIS A 272 -0.04 -11.85 -19.78
CA HIS A 272 -0.16 -10.39 -19.75
C HIS A 272 -0.72 -9.90 -18.41
N TRP A 273 -1.71 -10.60 -17.85
CA TRP A 273 -2.19 -10.29 -16.50
C TRP A 273 -1.07 -10.50 -15.48
N PHE A 274 -0.42 -11.66 -15.47
CA PHE A 274 0.64 -11.96 -14.51
C PHE A 274 1.78 -10.94 -14.57
N GLU A 275 2.26 -10.57 -15.77
CA GLU A 275 3.29 -9.54 -15.95
C GLU A 275 2.85 -8.18 -15.41
N ALA A 276 1.64 -7.72 -15.74
CA ALA A 276 1.18 -6.39 -15.33
C ALA A 276 1.11 -6.30 -13.80
N PHE A 277 0.56 -7.34 -13.15
CA PHE A 277 0.48 -7.40 -11.70
C PHE A 277 1.86 -7.61 -11.04
N TRP A 278 2.76 -8.39 -11.65
CA TRP A 278 4.15 -8.60 -11.19
C TRP A 278 4.99 -7.33 -11.27
N ARG A 279 4.92 -6.63 -12.39
CA ARG A 279 5.58 -5.34 -12.60
C ARG A 279 5.03 -4.30 -11.64
N ALA A 280 3.71 -4.23 -11.47
CA ALA A 280 3.11 -3.36 -10.47
C ALA A 280 3.66 -3.68 -9.07
N GLY A 281 3.54 -4.93 -8.61
CA GLY A 281 4.05 -5.38 -7.31
C GLY A 281 5.54 -5.09 -7.07
N SER A 282 6.35 -5.03 -8.13
CA SER A 282 7.79 -4.78 -8.09
C SER A 282 8.18 -3.30 -8.04
N ILE A 283 7.31 -2.38 -8.44
CA ILE A 283 7.62 -0.94 -8.60
C ILE A 283 7.01 -0.08 -7.49
N ILE A 284 5.99 -0.57 -6.78
CA ILE A 284 5.23 0.25 -5.82
C ILE A 284 6.02 0.49 -4.55
N PHE A 285 6.44 1.73 -4.30
CA PHE A 285 6.91 2.19 -3.00
C PHE A 285 5.83 3.06 -2.32
N GLY A 286 5.74 3.03 -0.99
CA GLY A 286 4.90 3.97 -0.24
C GLY A 286 3.44 3.55 0.02
N GLY A 287 3.09 2.28 -0.18
CA GLY A 287 1.79 1.72 0.23
C GLY A 287 0.81 1.45 -0.91
N GLY A 288 -0.31 0.80 -0.60
CA GLY A 288 -1.22 0.25 -1.62
C GLY A 288 -2.00 1.25 -2.43
N HIS A 289 -2.11 2.50 -2.00
CA HIS A 289 -2.85 3.51 -2.76
C HIS A 289 -2.04 4.05 -3.94
N VAL A 290 -0.71 3.94 -3.90
CA VAL A 290 0.20 4.36 -4.98
C VAL A 290 0.05 3.46 -6.22
N VAL A 291 -0.40 2.22 -6.05
CA VAL A 291 -0.57 1.27 -7.15
C VAL A 291 -1.78 1.56 -8.02
N LEU A 292 -2.78 2.25 -7.48
CA LEU A 292 -4.10 2.36 -8.13
C LEU A 292 -4.05 3.03 -9.50
N PRO A 293 -3.30 4.13 -9.73
CA PRO A 293 -3.17 4.70 -11.07
C PRO A 293 -2.51 3.76 -12.07
N LEU A 294 -1.47 3.02 -11.63
CA LEU A 294 -0.75 2.09 -12.47
C LEU A 294 -1.67 0.93 -12.89
N LEU A 295 -2.37 0.33 -11.92
CA LEU A 295 -3.35 -0.72 -12.21
C LEU A 295 -4.50 -0.22 -13.07
N LEU A 296 -5.03 0.97 -12.79
CA LEU A 296 -6.10 1.55 -13.59
C LEU A 296 -5.68 1.68 -15.06
N ASN A 297 -4.47 2.19 -15.32
CA ASN A 297 -3.95 2.35 -16.67
C ASN A 297 -3.65 1.01 -17.36
N ASP A 298 -3.21 0.00 -16.62
CA ASP A 298 -2.87 -1.32 -17.18
C ASP A 298 -4.13 -2.18 -17.45
N VAL A 299 -5.15 -2.11 -16.58
CA VAL A 299 -6.37 -2.94 -16.70
C VAL A 299 -7.52 -2.26 -17.43
N VAL A 300 -7.61 -0.93 -17.38
CA VAL A 300 -8.60 -0.15 -18.12
C VAL A 300 -7.89 0.49 -19.32
N GLN A 301 -7.99 -0.19 -20.45
CA GLN A 301 -7.33 0.24 -21.69
C GLN A 301 -8.19 1.28 -22.41
N TYR A 302 -7.54 2.32 -22.93
CA TYR A 302 -8.18 3.42 -23.63
C TYR A 302 -7.65 3.53 -25.06
N ASP A 303 -8.57 3.60 -26.02
CA ASP A 303 -8.26 3.95 -27.41
C ASP A 303 -8.38 5.47 -27.59
N THR A 304 -7.40 6.05 -28.28
CA THR A 304 -7.41 7.48 -28.63
C THR A 304 -7.89 7.64 -30.05
N THR A 305 -9.08 8.21 -30.23
CA THR A 305 -9.63 8.56 -31.55
C THR A 305 -9.48 10.07 -31.76
N CYS A 306 -8.76 10.45 -32.81
CA CYS A 306 -8.56 11.85 -33.17
C CYS A 306 -9.42 12.19 -34.39
N SER A 307 -10.22 13.25 -34.26
CA SER A 307 -11.04 13.78 -35.35
C SER A 307 -10.77 15.27 -35.51
N VAL A 308 -10.71 15.75 -36.76
CA VAL A 308 -10.56 17.17 -37.05
C VAL A 308 -11.94 17.80 -37.01
N VAL A 309 -12.17 18.65 -36.02
CA VAL A 309 -13.40 19.44 -35.88
C VAL A 309 -13.01 20.92 -36.00
N ASN A 310 -13.63 21.66 -36.92
CA ASN A 310 -13.35 23.09 -37.15
C ASN A 310 -11.87 23.43 -37.37
N SER A 311 -11.16 22.66 -38.21
CA SER A 311 -9.72 22.83 -38.48
C SER A 311 -8.80 22.67 -37.26
N THR A 312 -9.34 22.21 -36.12
CA THR A 312 -8.58 21.82 -34.93
C THR A 312 -8.62 20.31 -34.75
N LEU A 313 -7.45 19.69 -34.57
CA LEU A 313 -7.34 18.26 -34.27
C LEU A 313 -7.74 18.03 -32.81
N SER A 314 -8.90 17.41 -32.59
CA SER A 314 -9.40 17.06 -31.26
C SER A 314 -9.30 15.56 -31.07
N CYS A 315 -8.56 15.13 -30.04
CA CYS A 315 -8.40 13.72 -29.69
C CYS A 315 -9.23 13.39 -28.45
N PHE A 316 -10.06 12.36 -28.55
CA PHE A 316 -10.86 11.84 -27.46
C PHE A 316 -10.34 10.46 -27.06
N LYS A 317 -10.19 10.23 -25.75
CA LYS A 317 -9.89 8.91 -25.20
C LYS A 317 -11.19 8.23 -24.83
N SER A 318 -11.47 7.07 -25.43
CA SER A 318 -12.59 6.21 -25.10
C SER A 318 -12.09 4.87 -24.57
N GLU A 319 -12.89 4.19 -23.75
CA GLU A 319 -12.55 2.83 -23.30
C GLU A 319 -12.52 1.86 -24.49
N ALA A 320 -11.45 1.08 -24.59
CA ALA A 320 -11.28 0.08 -25.64
C ALA A 320 -12.25 -1.09 -25.43
N LEU A 321 -12.80 -1.64 -26.52
CA LEU A 321 -13.67 -2.83 -26.47
C LEU A 321 -12.94 -4.06 -25.88
N THR A 322 -11.62 -4.14 -26.10
CA THR A 322 -10.75 -5.20 -25.59
C THR A 322 -10.25 -4.96 -24.17
N SER A 323 -10.72 -3.90 -23.49
CA SER A 323 -10.30 -3.60 -22.12
C SER A 323 -10.61 -4.75 -21.16
N TRP A 324 -9.62 -5.08 -20.33
CA TRP A 324 -9.70 -6.20 -19.39
C TRP A 324 -10.80 -5.96 -18.36
N VAL A 325 -10.92 -4.72 -17.89
CA VAL A 325 -11.91 -4.26 -16.92
C VAL A 325 -12.46 -2.88 -17.38
N THR A 326 -13.73 -2.57 -17.10
CA THR A 326 -14.28 -1.23 -17.38
C THR A 326 -13.97 -0.25 -16.25
N SER A 327 -14.01 1.07 -16.48
CA SER A 327 -13.82 2.02 -15.37
C SER A 327 -14.85 1.81 -14.25
N LYS A 328 -16.11 1.54 -14.60
CA LYS A 328 -17.18 1.26 -13.62
C LYS A 328 -16.83 0.06 -12.75
N GLN A 329 -16.36 -1.04 -13.35
CA GLN A 329 -15.94 -2.25 -12.61
C GLN A 329 -14.71 -1.99 -11.73
N PHE A 330 -13.72 -1.25 -12.24
CA PHE A 330 -12.53 -0.91 -11.47
C PHE A 330 -12.89 -0.10 -10.21
N PHE A 331 -13.68 0.96 -10.34
CA PHE A 331 -14.06 1.79 -9.20
C PHE A 331 -15.02 1.09 -8.23
N ALA A 332 -15.89 0.20 -8.73
CA ALA A 332 -16.68 -0.67 -7.86
C ALA A 332 -15.79 -1.61 -7.03
N GLY A 333 -14.81 -2.28 -7.67
CA GLY A 333 -13.82 -3.08 -6.97
C GLY A 333 -13.03 -2.29 -5.94
N LEU A 334 -12.64 -1.05 -6.30
CA LEU A 334 -11.92 -0.14 -5.41
C LEU A 334 -12.75 0.26 -4.18
N ALA A 335 -14.06 0.45 -4.32
CA ALA A 335 -14.93 0.70 -3.17
C ALA A 335 -15.07 -0.54 -2.28
N MET A 336 -15.26 -1.71 -2.90
CA MET A 336 -15.41 -2.99 -2.20
C MET A 336 -14.18 -3.33 -1.36
N VAL A 337 -12.97 -3.22 -1.93
CA VAL A 337 -11.74 -3.56 -1.22
C VAL A 337 -11.48 -2.66 0.00
N GLN A 338 -12.05 -1.45 0.04
CA GLN A 338 -11.94 -0.56 1.21
C GLN A 338 -12.97 -0.89 2.31
N ALA A 339 -14.06 -1.58 1.96
CA ALA A 339 -15.06 -2.06 2.92
C ALA A 339 -14.73 -3.43 3.50
N LEU A 340 -13.89 -4.20 2.81
CA LEU A 340 -13.54 -5.56 3.18
C LEU A 340 -12.23 -5.59 3.98
N PRO A 341 -12.03 -6.58 4.86
CA PRO A 341 -10.85 -6.66 5.67
C PRO A 341 -9.62 -7.08 4.85
N GLY A 342 -8.45 -6.69 5.34
CA GLY A 342 -7.15 -7.06 4.79
C GLY A 342 -6.52 -5.98 3.90
N PRO A 343 -5.39 -6.30 3.25
CA PRO A 343 -4.63 -5.32 2.47
C PRO A 343 -5.34 -4.92 1.17
N LEU A 344 -5.19 -3.64 0.80
CA LEU A 344 -5.74 -3.06 -0.44
C LEU A 344 -5.31 -3.80 -1.71
N PHE A 345 -4.16 -4.46 -1.67
CA PHE A 345 -3.61 -5.25 -2.77
C PHE A 345 -4.51 -6.46 -3.13
N ASN A 346 -5.42 -6.89 -2.25
CA ASN A 346 -6.43 -7.90 -2.57
C ASN A 346 -7.42 -7.46 -3.68
N LEU A 347 -7.39 -6.18 -4.07
CA LEU A 347 -8.02 -5.72 -5.31
C LEU A 347 -7.55 -6.51 -6.53
N SER A 348 -6.32 -7.05 -6.53
CA SER A 348 -5.82 -7.90 -7.63
C SER A 348 -6.67 -9.15 -7.85
N ALA A 349 -7.15 -9.79 -6.78
CA ALA A 349 -8.01 -10.97 -6.89
C ALA A 349 -9.35 -10.62 -7.58
N TYR A 350 -9.92 -9.48 -7.23
CA TYR A 350 -11.14 -8.96 -7.88
C TYR A 350 -10.90 -8.65 -9.36
N LEU A 351 -9.84 -7.91 -9.68
CA LEU A 351 -9.52 -7.52 -11.05
C LEU A 351 -9.21 -8.76 -11.91
N GLY A 352 -8.49 -9.74 -11.36
CA GLY A 352 -8.22 -11.02 -12.02
C GLY A 352 -9.49 -11.82 -12.31
N ALA A 353 -10.44 -11.84 -11.38
CA ALA A 353 -11.74 -12.50 -11.58
C ALA A 353 -12.56 -11.83 -12.70
N VAL A 354 -12.64 -10.50 -12.69
CA VAL A 354 -13.38 -9.72 -13.70
C VAL A 354 -12.72 -9.84 -15.07
N ALA A 355 -11.39 -9.73 -15.15
CA ALA A 355 -10.62 -9.87 -16.39
C ALA A 355 -10.79 -11.27 -17.00
N ALA A 356 -10.67 -12.34 -16.19
CA ALA A 356 -10.88 -13.71 -16.67
C ALA A 356 -12.29 -13.94 -17.18
N ARG A 357 -13.31 -13.44 -16.47
CA ARG A 357 -14.70 -13.60 -16.90
C ARG A 357 -14.97 -12.87 -18.22
N ARG A 358 -14.48 -11.65 -18.40
CA ARG A 358 -14.61 -10.88 -19.64
C ARG A 358 -13.84 -11.52 -20.81
N ALA A 359 -12.72 -12.15 -20.51
CA ALA A 359 -11.90 -12.86 -21.49
C ALA A 359 -12.39 -14.27 -21.84
N GLY A 360 -13.40 -14.80 -21.12
CA GLY A 360 -13.86 -16.19 -21.29
C GLY A 360 -12.88 -17.25 -20.74
N VAL A 361 -11.98 -16.86 -19.84
CA VAL A 361 -10.99 -17.74 -19.18
C VAL A 361 -11.52 -18.19 -17.82
N ASN A 362 -10.98 -19.30 -17.30
CA ASN A 362 -11.30 -19.76 -15.94
C ASN A 362 -11.01 -18.65 -14.90
N ILE A 363 -12.04 -18.28 -14.14
CA ILE A 363 -11.98 -17.21 -13.12
C ILE A 363 -10.88 -17.47 -12.08
N ALA A 364 -10.71 -18.72 -11.65
CA ALA A 364 -9.70 -19.09 -10.67
C ALA A 364 -8.28 -18.84 -11.20
N VAL A 365 -8.04 -19.09 -12.48
CA VAL A 365 -6.74 -18.81 -13.12
C VAL A 365 -6.48 -17.31 -13.13
N GLY A 366 -7.45 -16.50 -13.53
CA GLY A 366 -7.33 -15.04 -13.48
C GLY A 366 -7.04 -14.49 -12.09
N ILE A 367 -7.77 -14.98 -11.08
CA ILE A 367 -7.54 -14.63 -9.66
C ILE A 367 -6.11 -14.96 -9.26
N MET A 368 -5.66 -16.19 -9.52
CA MET A 368 -4.33 -16.64 -9.09
C MET A 368 -3.22 -15.89 -9.84
N CYS A 369 -3.36 -15.66 -11.14
CA CYS A 369 -2.39 -14.87 -11.92
C CYS A 369 -2.26 -13.44 -11.38
N ALA A 370 -3.38 -12.75 -11.15
CA ALA A 370 -3.33 -11.38 -10.64
C ALA A 370 -2.86 -11.32 -9.18
N TRP A 371 -3.31 -12.25 -8.33
CA TRP A 371 -2.97 -12.25 -6.91
C TRP A 371 -1.50 -12.63 -6.67
N PHE A 372 -1.01 -13.73 -7.26
CA PHE A 372 0.40 -14.09 -7.16
C PHE A 372 1.30 -13.12 -7.92
N GLY A 373 0.86 -12.57 -9.05
CA GLY A 373 1.58 -11.50 -9.73
C GLY A 373 1.79 -10.31 -8.79
N MET A 374 0.73 -9.86 -8.12
CA MET A 374 0.78 -8.68 -7.26
C MET A 374 1.55 -8.88 -5.95
N PHE A 375 1.33 -10.01 -5.24
CA PHE A 375 1.96 -10.26 -3.93
C PHE A 375 3.31 -10.96 -4.03
N GLY A 376 3.52 -11.78 -5.07
CA GLY A 376 4.75 -12.55 -5.29
C GLY A 376 6.05 -11.75 -5.13
N PRO A 377 6.25 -10.63 -5.84
CA PRO A 377 7.49 -9.88 -5.75
C PRO A 377 7.71 -9.30 -4.34
N SER A 378 6.65 -8.82 -3.69
CA SER A 378 6.74 -8.25 -2.35
C SER A 378 7.11 -9.29 -1.29
N VAL A 379 6.48 -10.47 -1.35
CA VAL A 379 6.79 -11.61 -0.45
C VAL A 379 8.21 -12.10 -0.69
N MET A 380 8.62 -12.17 -1.95
CA MET A 380 9.96 -12.58 -2.32
C MET A 380 11.01 -11.60 -1.77
N LEU A 381 10.79 -10.30 -1.92
CA LEU A 381 11.74 -9.26 -1.52
C LEU A 381 11.87 -9.13 0.00
N ILE A 382 10.79 -9.28 0.77
CA ILE A 382 10.90 -9.23 2.24
C ILE A 382 11.81 -10.35 2.75
N PHE A 383 11.64 -11.57 2.27
CA PHE A 383 12.51 -12.70 2.61
C PHE A 383 13.93 -12.56 2.03
N ALA A 384 14.05 -11.93 0.86
CA ALA A 384 15.33 -11.77 0.18
C ALA A 384 16.27 -10.78 0.88
N VAL A 385 15.72 -9.69 1.43
CA VAL A 385 16.50 -8.60 2.04
C VAL A 385 16.73 -8.80 3.54
N LEU A 386 15.85 -9.53 4.23
CA LEU A 386 15.98 -9.90 5.65
C LEU A 386 17.41 -10.31 6.07
N PRO A 387 18.11 -11.23 5.36
CA PRO A 387 19.45 -11.68 5.73
C PRO A 387 20.54 -10.61 5.62
N PHE A 388 20.30 -9.57 4.81
CA PHE A 388 21.24 -8.48 4.56
C PHE A 388 20.90 -7.21 5.35
N TRP A 389 19.75 -7.20 6.05
CA TRP A 389 19.20 -5.98 6.63
C TRP A 389 20.16 -5.28 7.60
N GLY A 390 20.85 -6.05 8.45
CA GLY A 390 21.83 -5.49 9.40
C GLY A 390 22.93 -4.67 8.73
N ASN A 391 23.48 -5.19 7.62
CA ASN A 391 24.50 -4.47 6.84
C ASN A 391 23.90 -3.34 6.02
N PHE A 392 22.77 -3.59 5.34
CA PHE A 392 22.14 -2.63 4.42
C PHE A 392 21.68 -1.35 5.13
N ARG A 393 21.09 -1.48 6.32
CA ARG A 393 20.61 -0.32 7.08
C ARG A 393 21.74 0.58 7.59
N SER A 394 22.98 0.08 7.69
CA SER A 394 24.13 0.85 8.17
C SER A 394 24.57 1.91 7.16
N TRP A 395 24.14 1.78 5.90
CA TRP A 395 24.51 2.68 4.82
C TRP A 395 23.90 4.07 5.04
N ARG A 396 24.77 5.05 5.31
CA ARG A 396 24.39 6.45 5.59
C ARG A 396 23.59 7.07 4.45
N VAL A 397 23.98 6.78 3.20
CA VAL A 397 23.30 7.28 1.99
C VAL A 397 21.83 6.89 2.00
N TYR A 398 21.54 5.64 2.35
CA TYR A 398 20.20 5.09 2.34
C TYR A 398 19.29 5.71 3.41
N ARG A 399 19.76 5.82 4.65
CA ARG A 399 18.99 6.49 5.73
C ARG A 399 18.63 7.93 5.38
N ARG A 400 19.47 8.59 4.59
CA ARG A 400 19.24 9.97 4.11
C ARG A 400 18.33 10.04 2.90
N ALA A 401 18.30 9.00 2.06
CA ALA A 401 17.41 8.92 0.91
C ALA A 401 15.95 8.63 1.30
N LEU A 402 15.74 7.81 2.33
CA LEU A 402 14.41 7.27 2.67
C LEU A 402 13.30 8.33 2.85
N PRO A 403 13.52 9.48 3.53
CA PRO A 403 12.50 10.51 3.65
C PRO A 403 12.05 11.06 2.28
N GLY A 404 12.97 11.22 1.34
CA GLY A 404 12.69 11.72 0.00
C GLY A 404 11.99 10.70 -0.89
N LEU A 405 12.38 9.42 -0.79
CA LEU A 405 11.70 8.30 -1.46
C LEU A 405 10.22 8.27 -1.04
N ASN A 406 9.97 8.28 0.27
CA ASN A 406 8.63 8.22 0.85
C ASN A 406 7.80 9.46 0.51
N ALA A 407 8.36 10.67 0.68
CA ALA A 407 7.63 11.90 0.40
C ALA A 407 7.20 12.03 -1.08
N SER A 408 8.07 11.59 -2.00
CA SER A 408 7.75 11.58 -3.42
C SER A 408 6.64 10.58 -3.72
N ALA A 409 6.71 9.37 -3.16
CA ALA A 409 5.65 8.36 -3.26
C ALA A 409 4.30 8.86 -2.72
N VAL A 410 4.28 9.63 -1.62
CA VAL A 410 3.05 10.27 -1.12
C VAL A 410 2.50 11.27 -2.15
N GLY A 411 3.36 12.04 -2.81
CA GLY A 411 2.96 12.94 -3.89
C GLY A 411 2.22 12.23 -5.03
N LEU A 412 2.62 10.99 -5.37
CA LEU A 412 1.91 10.15 -6.35
C LEU A 412 0.50 9.79 -5.87
N ILE A 413 0.32 9.48 -4.58
CA ILE A 413 -1.02 9.20 -3.99
C ILE A 413 -1.92 10.43 -4.12
N VAL A 414 -1.39 11.61 -3.80
CA VAL A 414 -2.15 12.86 -3.90
C VAL A 414 -2.54 13.15 -5.37
N ALA A 415 -1.65 12.90 -6.33
CA ALA A 415 -1.99 13.01 -7.75
C ALA A 415 -3.09 12.01 -8.16
N ALA A 416 -3.04 10.78 -7.63
CA ALA A 416 -4.07 9.77 -7.84
C ALA A 416 -5.43 10.24 -7.34
N VAL A 417 -5.49 10.85 -6.15
CA VAL A 417 -6.73 11.41 -5.57
C VAL A 417 -7.40 12.37 -6.55
N PHE A 418 -6.66 13.33 -7.12
CA PHE A 418 -7.23 14.28 -8.07
C PHE A 418 -7.75 13.59 -9.34
N ASN A 419 -6.95 12.70 -9.93
CA ASN A 419 -7.34 11.96 -11.14
C ASN A 419 -8.60 11.10 -10.92
N ILE A 420 -8.65 10.39 -9.80
CA ILE A 420 -9.79 9.54 -9.42
C ILE A 420 -11.01 10.41 -9.11
N ALA A 421 -10.85 11.54 -8.42
CA ALA A 421 -11.96 12.41 -8.05
C ALA A 421 -12.73 12.92 -9.27
N PHE A 422 -12.02 13.44 -10.27
CA PHE A 422 -12.65 13.91 -11.51
C PHE A 422 -13.30 12.76 -12.28
N LYS A 423 -12.66 11.58 -12.30
CA LYS A 423 -13.21 10.40 -13.00
C LYS A 423 -14.49 9.90 -12.32
N VAL A 424 -14.50 9.76 -10.99
CA VAL A 424 -15.69 9.37 -10.21
C VAL A 424 -16.84 10.35 -10.43
N LYS A 425 -16.56 11.67 -10.44
CA LYS A 425 -17.57 12.68 -10.77
C LYS A 425 -18.14 12.50 -12.18
N SER A 426 -17.28 12.27 -13.17
CA SER A 426 -17.70 12.13 -14.58
C SER A 426 -18.47 10.85 -14.88
N LEU A 427 -18.22 9.77 -14.14
CA LEU A 427 -18.88 8.48 -14.34
C LEU A 427 -20.21 8.35 -13.59
N SER A 428 -20.45 9.23 -12.62
CA SER A 428 -21.66 9.18 -11.81
C SER A 428 -22.88 9.64 -12.62
N PRO A 429 -24.03 8.95 -12.49
CA PRO A 429 -25.29 9.45 -13.03
C PRO A 429 -25.77 10.74 -12.35
N PHE A 430 -25.21 11.07 -11.18
CA PHE A 430 -25.48 12.29 -10.41
C PHE A 430 -24.17 12.96 -9.94
N PRO A 431 -23.47 13.69 -10.82
CA PRO A 431 -22.15 14.24 -10.54
C PRO A 431 -22.06 15.12 -9.28
N ASN A 432 -23.05 15.96 -8.99
CA ASN A 432 -22.99 16.88 -7.86
C ASN A 432 -23.32 16.14 -6.56
N ALA A 433 -24.35 15.29 -6.56
CA ALA A 433 -24.66 14.47 -5.40
C ALA A 433 -23.50 13.53 -5.05
N SER A 434 -22.77 12.97 -6.02
CA SER A 434 -21.57 12.17 -5.74
C SER A 434 -20.44 12.95 -5.06
N VAL A 435 -20.26 14.22 -5.42
CA VAL A 435 -19.29 15.10 -4.73
C VAL A 435 -19.75 15.35 -3.29
N CYS A 436 -21.03 15.62 -3.06
CA CYS A 436 -21.59 15.76 -1.72
C CYS A 436 -21.44 14.49 -0.88
N ILE A 437 -21.74 13.31 -1.43
CA ILE A 437 -21.53 12.01 -0.78
C ILE A 437 -20.05 11.84 -0.42
N GLY A 438 -19.15 12.14 -1.35
CA GLY A 438 -17.70 12.11 -1.10
C GLY A 438 -17.29 13.01 0.07
N MET A 439 -17.77 14.26 0.10
CA MET A 439 -17.48 15.20 1.19
C MET A 439 -18.02 14.71 2.53
N ILE A 440 -19.25 14.18 2.57
CA ILE A 440 -19.84 13.60 3.79
C ILE A 440 -19.02 12.40 4.26
N CYS A 441 -18.68 11.47 3.35
CA CYS A 441 -17.87 10.30 3.66
C CYS A 441 -16.46 10.70 4.16
N THR A 442 -15.84 11.72 3.56
CA THR A 442 -14.53 12.24 4.01
C THR A 442 -14.65 12.86 5.40
N PHE A 443 -15.67 13.68 5.64
CA PHE A 443 -15.94 14.26 6.95
C PHE A 443 -16.17 13.17 8.01
N CYS A 444 -16.98 12.16 7.71
CA CYS A 444 -17.18 10.99 8.57
C CYS A 444 -15.86 10.27 8.84
N ALA A 445 -15.04 10.02 7.82
CA ALA A 445 -13.74 9.36 7.98
C ALA A 445 -12.75 10.16 8.85
N HIS A 446 -12.82 11.50 8.85
CA HIS A 446 -11.94 12.36 9.64
C HIS A 446 -12.45 12.62 11.07
N ILE A 447 -13.74 12.86 11.24
CA ILE A 447 -14.33 13.27 12.53
C ILE A 447 -14.77 12.09 13.37
N LEU A 448 -15.27 11.02 12.76
CA LEU A 448 -15.60 9.79 13.48
C LEU A 448 -14.33 9.01 13.86
N LYS A 449 -13.17 9.66 14.02
CA LYS A 449 -12.01 9.14 14.76
C LYS A 449 -12.42 8.94 16.23
N LEU A 450 -13.25 7.93 16.43
CA LEU A 450 -13.75 7.44 17.70
C LEU A 450 -12.54 7.22 18.63
N PRO A 451 -12.74 7.38 19.95
CA PRO A 451 -11.68 7.21 20.95
C PRO A 451 -10.85 5.96 20.67
N GLN A 452 -9.52 6.08 20.74
CA GLN A 452 -8.58 5.02 20.36
C GLN A 452 -8.91 3.70 21.07
N GLY A 453 -9.54 2.78 20.35
CA GLY A 453 -10.12 1.53 20.84
C GLY A 453 -10.66 0.69 19.68
N THR A 454 -11.06 -0.56 19.95
CA THR A 454 -11.46 -1.62 18.99
C THR A 454 -12.46 -1.16 17.91
N TRP A 455 -13.24 -0.11 18.20
CA TRP A 455 -14.24 0.50 17.32
C TRP A 455 -13.67 1.36 16.17
N THR A 456 -12.39 1.77 16.24
CA THR A 456 -11.70 2.45 15.13
C THR A 456 -11.56 1.55 13.88
N MET A 457 -11.62 0.23 14.06
CA MET A 457 -11.56 -0.75 12.97
C MET A 457 -12.82 -0.77 12.10
N MET A 458 -14.00 -0.36 12.60
CA MET A 458 -15.24 -0.44 11.82
C MET A 458 -15.52 0.81 10.96
N GLN A 459 -14.65 1.82 10.99
CA GLN A 459 -14.89 3.09 10.31
C GLN A 459 -14.98 2.95 8.79
N ALA A 460 -14.04 2.25 8.17
CA ALA A 460 -14.02 2.11 6.71
C ALA A 460 -15.26 1.35 6.17
N PRO A 461 -15.66 0.19 6.72
CA PRO A 461 -16.90 -0.47 6.34
C PRO A 461 -18.14 0.43 6.51
N LEU A 462 -18.25 1.15 7.63
CA LEU A 462 -19.38 2.06 7.88
C LEU A 462 -19.44 3.22 6.87
N VAL A 463 -18.29 3.81 6.53
CA VAL A 463 -18.21 4.88 5.53
C VAL A 463 -18.61 4.38 4.15
N VAL A 464 -18.22 3.16 3.77
CA VAL A 464 -18.61 2.57 2.48
C VAL A 464 -20.10 2.22 2.45
N LEU A 465 -20.64 1.62 3.51
CA LEU A 465 -22.08 1.34 3.63
C LEU A 465 -22.91 2.63 3.58
N LEU A 466 -22.46 3.68 4.27
CA LEU A 466 -23.08 5.01 4.25
C LEU A 466 -23.11 5.57 2.83
N GLY A 467 -21.97 5.56 2.11
CA GLY A 467 -21.93 6.08 0.75
C GLY A 467 -22.80 5.28 -0.21
N GLY A 468 -22.84 3.94 -0.09
CA GLY A 468 -23.75 3.11 -0.86
C GLY A 468 -25.23 3.43 -0.62
N LEU A 469 -25.62 3.61 0.64
CA LEU A 469 -26.98 4.02 1.02
C LEU A 469 -27.33 5.40 0.47
N LEU A 470 -26.44 6.38 0.61
CA LEU A 470 -26.66 7.72 0.08
C LEU A 470 -26.74 7.72 -1.45
N GLY A 471 -25.99 6.86 -2.13
CA GLY A 471 -26.08 6.68 -3.58
C GLY A 471 -27.44 6.11 -4.02
N LEU A 472 -27.99 5.15 -3.27
CA LEU A 472 -29.34 4.64 -3.49
C LEU A 472 -30.41 5.72 -3.30
N ILE A 473 -30.27 6.53 -2.25
CA ILE A 473 -31.19 7.64 -1.96
C ILE A 473 -31.11 8.70 -3.07
N ALA A 474 -29.91 9.14 -3.44
CA ALA A 474 -29.70 10.13 -4.49
C ALA A 474 -30.33 9.69 -5.82
N HIS A 475 -30.15 8.42 -6.18
CA HIS A 475 -30.77 7.84 -7.36
C HIS A 475 -32.31 7.79 -7.26
N GLY A 476 -32.85 7.30 -6.14
CA GLY A 476 -34.30 7.20 -5.93
C GLY A 476 -35.00 8.55 -5.88
N SER A 477 -34.30 9.61 -5.45
CA SER A 477 -34.81 10.98 -5.40
C SER A 477 -34.61 11.77 -6.70
N GLY A 478 -33.97 11.18 -7.73
CA GLY A 478 -33.68 11.88 -8.99
C GLY A 478 -32.74 13.08 -8.82
N MET A 479 -31.90 13.07 -7.80
CA MET A 479 -30.94 14.15 -7.53
C MET A 479 -29.84 14.15 -8.59
N ASN A 480 -29.31 15.33 -8.90
CA ASN A 480 -28.11 15.52 -9.70
C ASN A 480 -26.90 15.83 -8.82
#